data_AF-G5GNY4-F1
#
_entry.id   AF-G5GNY4-F1
#
_cell.length_a   1.000
_cell.length_b   1.000
_cell.length_c   1.000
_cell.angle_alpha   90.00
_cell.angle_beta   90.00
_cell.angle_gamma   90.00
#
_symmetry.space_group_name_H-M   'P 1'
#
loop_
_entity.id
_entity.type
_entity.pdbx_description
1 polymer ?
#
loop_
_entity_poly.entity_id
_entity_poly.type
_entity_poly.pdbx_seq_one_letter_code
_entity_poly.pdbx_strand_id
1 'polypeptide(L)'
;MKTEQIMQEALLYGLLQKLESQYLTKDLVCCAILTGDHCKLHHFECMEAVGHAILTSLRFRDYHRAARYLIVFEKLCRAQEQ
;
A
#
# COMPACT_ATOMS: atom_id res chain seq x y z
N MET A 1 -18.36 -4.24 18.21
CA MET A 1 -16.90 -4.12 18.00
C MET A 1 -16.36 -3.22 19.10
N LYS A 2 -15.21 -3.51 19.70
CA LYS A 2 -14.65 -2.61 20.73
C LYS A 2 -14.19 -1.31 20.04
N THR A 3 -14.38 -0.15 20.69
CA THR A 3 -14.01 1.17 20.14
C THR A 3 -12.55 1.21 19.66
N GLU A 4 -11.66 0.54 20.38
CA GLU A 4 -10.24 0.41 20.03
C GLU A 4 -10.01 -0.28 18.67
N GLN A 5 -10.78 -1.32 18.35
CA GLN A 5 -10.67 -2.04 17.07
C GLN A 5 -11.16 -1.18 15.90
N ILE A 6 -12.22 -0.39 16.11
CA ILE A 6 -12.72 0.58 15.12
C ILE A 6 -11.64 1.62 14.83
N MET A 7 -10.99 2.14 15.88
CA MET A 7 -9.91 3.12 15.72
C MET A 7 -8.68 2.54 15.02
N GLN A 8 -8.28 1.32 15.35
CA GLN A 8 -7.15 0.64 14.71
C GLN A 8 -7.41 0.41 13.22
N GLU A 9 -8.59 -0.10 12.89
CA GLU A 9 -8.99 -0.35 11.51
C GLU A 9 -9.01 0.94 10.68
N ALA A 10 -9.65 1.99 11.19
CA ALA A 10 -9.69 3.30 10.53
C ALA A 10 -8.28 3.90 10.33
N LEU A 11 -7.40 3.78 11.33
CA LEU A 11 -6.02 4.25 11.23
C LEU A 11 -5.26 3.51 10.13
N LEU A 12 -5.34 2.19 10.09
CA LEU A 12 -4.62 1.37 9.11
C LEU A 12 -5.12 1.61 7.69
N TYR A 13 -6.44 1.73 7.49
CA TYR A 13 -7.01 2.14 6.20
C TYR A 13 -6.52 3.54 5.78
N GLY A 14 -6.54 4.51 6.70
CA GLY A 14 -6.09 5.87 6.42
C GLY A 14 -4.61 5.94 6.04
N LEU A 15 -3.75 5.15 6.70
CA LEU A 15 -2.33 5.07 6.36
C LEU A 15 -2.10 4.47 4.98
N LEU A 16 -2.78 3.36 4.66
CA LEU A 16 -2.68 2.74 3.34
C LEU A 16 -3.13 3.71 2.25
N GLN A 17 -4.30 4.33 2.41
CA GLN A 17 -4.83 5.29 1.45
C GLN A 17 -3.88 6.48 1.22
N LYS A 18 -3.26 6.98 2.30
CA LYS A 18 -2.28 8.07 2.19
C LYS A 18 -1.08 7.67 1.35
N LEU A 19 -0.53 6.47 1.56
CA LEU A 19 0.61 5.97 0.79
C LEU A 19 0.24 5.72 -0.68
N GLU A 20 -0.90 5.07 -0.95
CA GLU A 20 -1.39 4.83 -2.31
C GLU A 20 -1.59 6.15 -3.07
N SER A 21 -2.17 7.16 -2.42
CA SER A 21 -2.42 8.47 -3.03
C SER A 21 -1.14 9.24 -3.39
N GLN A 22 0.00 8.87 -2.79
CA GLN A 22 1.28 9.51 -3.03
C GLN A 22 2.15 8.73 -4.03
N TYR A 23 2.19 7.40 -3.91
CA TYR A 23 3.17 6.57 -4.60
C TYR A 23 2.58 5.65 -5.68
N LEU A 24 1.26 5.47 -5.71
CA LEU A 24 0.58 4.58 -6.68
C LEU A 24 -0.52 5.33 -7.44
N THR A 25 -0.19 6.54 -7.89
CA THR A 25 -1.14 7.40 -8.62
C THR A 25 -1.31 6.92 -10.05
N LYS A 26 -2.49 7.16 -10.61
CA LYS A 26 -2.79 6.84 -12.02
C LYS A 26 -1.79 7.49 -12.98
N ASP A 27 -1.38 8.72 -12.69
CA ASP A 27 -0.43 9.45 -13.54
C ASP A 27 0.96 8.81 -13.55
N LEU A 28 1.45 8.35 -12.39
CA LEU A 28 2.73 7.64 -12.29
C LEU A 28 2.70 6.30 -13.04
N VAL A 29 1.61 5.55 -12.88
CA VAL A 29 1.42 4.27 -13.58
C VAL A 29 1.33 4.49 -15.09
N CYS A 30 0.49 5.42 -15.54
CA CYS A 30 0.36 5.77 -16.97
C CYS A 30 1.70 6.23 -17.55
N CYS A 31 2.46 7.06 -16.83
CA CYS A 31 3.77 7.51 -17.26
C CYS A 31 4.71 6.31 -17.47
N ALA A 32 4.81 5.40 -16.50
CA ALA A 32 5.66 4.21 -16.61
C ALA A 32 5.27 3.28 -17.77
N ILE A 33 3.96 3.12 -18.03
CA ILE A 33 3.46 2.36 -19.19
C ILE A 33 3.90 3.02 -20.50
N LEU A 34 3.68 4.33 -20.62
CA LEU A 34 3.98 5.08 -21.84
C LEU A 34 5.48 5.15 -22.13
N THR A 35 6.32 5.18 -21.09
CA THR A 35 7.78 5.18 -21.23
C THR A 35 8.37 3.77 -21.37
N GLY A 36 7.57 2.71 -21.22
CA GLY A 36 8.05 1.32 -21.23
C GLY A 36 9.00 1.01 -20.07
N ASP A 37 8.83 1.67 -18.92
CA ASP A 37 9.70 1.49 -17.75
C ASP A 37 9.27 0.24 -16.97
N HIS A 38 9.74 -0.93 -17.43
CA HIS A 38 9.40 -2.23 -16.83
C HIS A 38 9.85 -2.34 -15.37
N CYS A 39 10.91 -1.64 -14.95
CA CYS A 39 11.34 -1.64 -13.56
C CYS A 39 10.31 -0.95 -12.66
N LYS A 40 9.80 0.22 -13.06
CA LYS A 40 8.74 0.91 -12.32
C LYS A 40 7.42 0.15 -12.34
N LEU A 41 7.06 -0.45 -13.48
CA LEU A 41 5.84 -1.27 -13.57
C LEU A 41 5.90 -2.45 -12.61
N HIS A 42 7.01 -3.21 -12.60
CA HIS A 42 7.19 -4.30 -11.66
C HIS A 42 7.14 -3.84 -10.20
N HIS A 43 7.69 -2.66 -9.92
CA HIS A 43 7.60 -2.07 -8.59
C HIS A 43 6.15 -1.75 -8.19
N PHE A 44 5.36 -1.16 -9.09
CA PHE A 44 3.94 -0.89 -8.85
C PHE A 44 3.14 -2.18 -8.62
N GLU A 45 3.40 -3.24 -9.39
CA GLU A 45 2.80 -4.56 -9.18
C GLU A 45 3.11 -5.12 -7.77
N CYS A 46 4.36 -4.97 -7.32
CA CYS A 46 4.77 -5.38 -5.98
C CYS A 46 4.04 -4.58 -4.89
N MET A 47 3.93 -3.26 -5.06
CA MET A 47 3.17 -2.42 -4.15
C MET A 47 1.69 -2.81 -4.11
N GLU A 48 1.05 -3.01 -5.26
CA GLU A 48 -0.35 -3.44 -5.36
C GLU A 48 -0.57 -4.78 -4.66
N ALA A 49 0.32 -5.75 -4.86
CA ALA A 49 0.25 -7.05 -4.18
C ALA A 49 0.33 -6.92 -2.64
N VAL A 50 1.22 -6.08 -2.12
CA VAL A 50 1.32 -5.81 -0.68
C VAL A 50 0.08 -5.04 -0.18
N GLY A 51 -0.43 -4.08 -0.95
CA GLY A 51 -1.69 -3.38 -0.68
C GLY A 51 -2.85 -4.34 -0.49
N HIS A 52 -3.01 -5.31 -1.41
CA HIS A 52 -4.01 -6.36 -1.30
C HIS A 52 -3.83 -7.26 -0.07
N ALA A 53 -2.59 -7.58 0.31
CA ALA A 53 -2.31 -8.33 1.53
C ALA A 53 -2.73 -7.55 2.80
N ILE A 54 -2.54 -6.22 2.82
CA ILE A 54 -3.01 -5.34 3.89
C ILE A 54 -4.54 -5.35 3.95
N LEU A 55 -5.21 -5.10 2.82
CA LEU A 55 -6.68 -5.09 2.73
C LEU A 55 -7.30 -6.41 3.16
N THR A 56 -6.68 -7.53 2.79
CA THR A 56 -7.11 -8.86 3.20
C THR A 56 -6.95 -9.04 4.71
N SER A 57 -5.81 -8.62 5.27
CA SER A 57 -5.58 -8.68 6.72
C SER A 57 -6.58 -7.83 7.50
N LEU A 58 -6.90 -6.62 7.00
CA LEU A 58 -7.94 -5.75 7.58
C LEU A 58 -9.33 -6.40 7.52
N ARG A 59 -9.70 -7.02 6.39
CA ARG A 59 -10.97 -7.74 6.22
C ARG A 59 -11.14 -8.87 7.24
N PHE A 60 -10.06 -9.57 7.59
CA PHE A 60 -10.06 -10.62 8.61
C PHE A 60 -9.76 -10.10 10.03
N ARG A 61 -9.67 -8.78 10.22
CA ARG A 61 -9.36 -8.12 11.50
C ARG A 61 -8.02 -8.53 12.11
N ASP A 62 -7.08 -8.97 11.29
CA ASP A 62 -5.69 -9.23 11.68
C ASP A 62 -4.88 -7.92 11.59
N TYR A 63 -5.13 -7.03 12.55
CA TYR A 63 -4.55 -5.69 12.57
C TYR A 63 -3.03 -5.69 12.75
N HIS A 64 -2.49 -6.69 13.46
CA HIS A 64 -1.04 -6.84 13.61
C HIS A 64 -0.37 -7.21 12.29
N ARG A 65 -0.97 -8.12 11.52
CA ARG A 65 -0.47 -8.48 10.19
C ARG A 65 -0.60 -7.33 9.21
N ALA A 66 -1.74 -6.63 9.22
CA ALA A 66 -1.95 -5.42 8.42
C ALA A 66 -0.88 -4.37 8.70
N ALA A 67 -0.57 -4.10 9.97
CA ALA A 67 0.47 -3.16 10.37
C ALA A 67 1.87 -3.57 9.88
N ARG A 68 2.22 -4.86 9.95
CA ARG A 68 3.50 -5.37 9.43
C ARG A 68 3.62 -5.19 7.92
N TYR A 69 2.56 -5.47 7.16
CA TYR A 69 2.57 -5.24 5.72
C TYR A 69 2.58 -3.76 5.35
N LEU A 70 1.96 -2.89 6.15
CA LEU A 70 2.08 -1.43 6.00
C LEU A 70 3.53 -0.94 6.07
N ILE A 71 4.34 -1.50 6.98
CA ILE A 71 5.78 -1.20 7.05
C ILE A 71 6.51 -1.68 5.78
N VAL A 72 6.14 -2.85 5.25
CA VAL A 72 6.73 -3.35 4.00
C VAL A 72 6.33 -2.45 2.82
N PHE A 73 5.07 -2.04 2.74
CA PHE A 73 4.56 -1.13 1.71
C PHE A 73 5.30 0.21 1.74
N GLU A 74 5.49 0.78 2.94
CA GLU A 74 6.21 2.04 3.11
C GLU A 74 7.68 1.94 2.67
N LYS A 75 8.35 0.81 2.94
CA LYS A 75 9.70 0.55 2.44
C LYS A 75 9.76 0.44 0.92
N LEU A 76 8.74 -0.15 0.30
CA LEU A 76 8.64 -0.20 -1.17
C LEU A 76 8.49 1.21 -1.73
N CYS A 77 7.57 2.02 -1.19
CA CYS A 77 7.40 3.42 -1.58
C CYS A 77 8.73 4.19 -1.60
N ARG A 78 9.53 4.08 -0.53
CA ARG A 78 10.81 4.80 -0.42
C ARG A 78 11.90 4.28 -1.36
N ALA A 79 11.83 3.02 -1.77
CA ALA A 79 12.82 2.46 -2.70
C ALA A 79 12.73 3.08 -4.11
N GLN A 80 11.63 3.78 -4.44
CA GLN A 80 11.53 4.56 -5.68
C GLN A 80 12.22 5.93 -5.60
N GLU A 81 12.56 6.41 -4.40
CA GLU A 81 13.19 7.74 -4.20
C GLU A 81 14.73 7.70 -4.31
N GLN A 82 15.33 6.51 -4.45
CA GLN A 82 16.79 6.27 -4.54
C GLN A 82 17.20 5.85 -5.95
#